data_AF-A0A269PMH5-F1
#
_entry.id   AF-A0A269PMH5-F1
#
_cell.length_a   1.000
_cell.length_b   1.000
_cell.length_c   1.000
_cell.angle_alpha   90.00
_cell.angle_beta   90.00
_cell.angle_gamma   90.00
#
_symmetry.space_group_name_H-M   'P 1'
#
loop_
_entity.id
_entity.type
_entity.pdbx_description
1 polymer ?
#
loop_
_entity_poly.entity_id
_entity_poly.type
_entity_poly.pdbx_seq_one_letter_code
_entity_poly.pdbx_strand_id
1 'polypeptide(L)'
;MIKTPMLLLLSGIYTFPAIAIEVVQQTVAEKAVEAVAKAKKAKAEAVKAKAEAVKTAETAADALAVVAEETARLAEKAAEEVAKSKSKGSTIFDDLGFGMGISYTMNASSGDRVKSATVVDGIVRVDKESNGTPRIVLEAHYIPDYNQNGRGFGPFVALQPGDENIISAVALGGMYAWKRDDEGNSFNIGVGIVADPNTQVLGDGIIANEPLPGNEIEIRYKEETSYGVMILFSTTW
;
A
#
# COMPACT_ATOMS: atom_id res chain seq x y z
N MET A 1 95.66 20.23 36.72
CA MET A 1 95.63 19.66 35.35
C MET A 1 94.47 18.67 35.28
N ILE A 2 93.43 18.99 34.48
CA ILE A 2 92.62 18.07 33.63
C ILE A 2 91.81 16.99 34.41
N LYS A 3 90.47 16.85 34.35
CA LYS A 3 89.53 16.80 33.21
C LYS A 3 88.09 16.87 33.73
N THR A 4 87.24 17.68 33.10
CA THR A 4 85.77 17.72 33.30
C THR A 4 85.12 16.78 32.26
N PRO A 5 84.10 15.96 32.59
CA PRO A 5 83.38 15.21 31.58
C PRO A 5 82.30 16.08 30.91
N MET A 6 82.32 16.01 29.59
CA MET A 6 81.48 16.68 28.61
C MET A 6 80.12 15.98 28.55
N LEU A 7 79.05 16.71 28.90
CA LEU A 7 77.67 16.26 28.73
C LEU A 7 77.21 16.62 27.31
N LEU A 8 77.09 15.61 26.45
CA LEU A 8 76.66 15.77 25.05
C LEU A 8 75.12 15.94 25.01
N LEU A 9 74.67 17.13 24.64
CA LEU A 9 73.29 17.42 24.26
C LEU A 9 73.04 16.87 22.85
N LEU A 10 72.23 15.82 22.75
CA LEU A 10 71.65 15.33 21.49
C LEU A 10 70.34 16.09 21.23
N SER A 11 70.42 17.24 20.57
CA SER A 11 69.27 17.93 19.97
C SER A 11 68.99 17.33 18.59
N GLY A 12 68.36 16.16 18.56
CA GLY A 12 67.77 15.58 17.36
C GLY A 12 66.40 16.22 17.10
N ILE A 13 66.38 17.32 16.35
CA ILE A 13 65.15 17.91 15.83
C ILE A 13 64.55 16.91 14.83
N TYR A 14 63.46 16.24 15.22
CA TYR A 14 62.62 15.43 14.36
C TYR A 14 61.81 16.36 13.43
N THR A 15 62.38 16.73 12.30
CA THR A 15 61.67 17.43 11.21
C THR A 15 61.10 16.42 10.22
N PHE A 16 60.05 15.69 10.62
CA PHE A 16 59.14 15.06 9.65
C PHE A 16 57.70 15.00 10.18
N PRO A 17 56.87 16.04 9.95
CA PRO A 17 55.43 15.81 9.95
C PRO A 17 54.65 16.38 8.74
N ALA A 18 55.23 17.23 7.90
CA ALA A 18 54.43 17.95 6.88
C ALA A 18 54.00 17.08 5.68
N ILE A 19 54.92 16.28 5.11
CA ILE A 19 54.68 15.53 3.87
C ILE A 19 53.66 14.38 4.06
N ALA A 20 53.66 13.74 5.23
CA ALA A 20 52.75 12.63 5.53
C ALA A 20 51.29 13.09 5.68
N ILE A 21 51.06 14.32 6.16
CA ILE A 21 49.70 14.87 6.35
C ILE A 21 49.07 15.21 4.99
N GLU A 22 49.84 15.76 4.07
CA GLU A 22 49.35 16.19 2.75
C GLU A 22 48.94 14.99 1.88
N VAL A 23 49.72 13.92 1.88
CA VAL A 23 49.39 12.67 1.16
C VAL A 23 48.12 12.02 1.73
N VAL A 24 47.93 12.02 3.06
CA VAL A 24 46.71 11.49 3.69
C VAL A 24 45.49 12.34 3.31
N GLN A 25 45.62 13.68 3.31
CA GLN A 25 44.52 14.57 2.90
C GLN A 25 44.13 14.38 1.43
N GLN A 26 45.10 14.21 0.53
CA GLN A 26 44.85 13.95 -0.89
C GLN A 26 44.11 12.61 -1.11
N THR A 27 44.53 11.56 -0.40
CA THR A 27 43.92 10.23 -0.50
C THR A 27 42.49 10.22 0.06
N VAL A 28 42.23 10.98 1.12
CA VAL A 28 40.87 11.13 1.69
C VAL A 28 39.96 11.92 0.74
N ALA A 29 40.48 12.96 0.08
CA ALA A 29 39.73 13.74 -0.89
C ALA A 29 39.32 12.90 -2.12
N GLU A 30 40.23 12.09 -2.67
CA GLU A 30 39.92 11.20 -3.81
C GLU A 30 38.85 10.17 -3.47
N LYS A 31 38.96 9.52 -2.30
CA LYS A 31 37.95 8.55 -1.83
C LYS A 31 36.59 9.20 -1.59
N ALA A 32 36.56 10.45 -1.09
CA ALA A 32 35.33 11.20 -0.91
C ALA A 32 34.65 11.51 -2.26
N VAL A 33 35.44 11.90 -3.27
CA VAL A 33 34.92 12.17 -4.63
C VAL A 33 34.35 10.90 -5.27
N GLU A 34 35.03 9.77 -5.13
CA GLU A 34 34.56 8.47 -5.64
C GLU A 34 33.27 8.01 -4.94
N ALA A 35 33.19 8.17 -3.62
CA ALA A 35 31.99 7.84 -2.84
C ALA A 35 30.79 8.71 -3.26
N VAL A 36 30.99 10.00 -3.50
CA VAL A 36 29.95 10.92 -3.98
C VAL A 36 29.49 10.54 -5.39
N ALA A 37 30.41 10.16 -6.28
CA ALA A 37 30.05 9.71 -7.62
C ALA A 37 29.22 8.41 -7.61
N LYS A 38 29.61 7.45 -6.75
CA LYS A 38 28.88 6.18 -6.57
C LYS A 38 27.48 6.41 -5.98
N ALA A 39 27.36 7.30 -5.00
CA ALA A 39 26.07 7.67 -4.40
C ALA A 39 25.13 8.36 -5.41
N LYS A 40 25.67 9.27 -6.24
CA LYS A 40 24.88 9.91 -7.31
C LYS A 40 24.37 8.90 -8.33
N LYS A 41 25.20 7.93 -8.74
CA LYS A 41 24.81 6.87 -9.67
C LYS A 41 23.73 5.97 -9.07
N ALA A 42 23.90 5.51 -7.84
CA ALA A 42 22.91 4.68 -7.15
C ALA A 42 21.55 5.40 -6.98
N LYS A 43 21.58 6.71 -6.67
CA LYS A 43 20.35 7.52 -6.57
C LYS A 43 19.64 7.64 -7.93
N ALA A 44 20.38 7.82 -9.01
CA ALA A 44 19.80 7.89 -10.36
C ALA A 44 19.16 6.55 -10.79
N GLU A 45 19.81 5.42 -10.47
CA GLU A 45 19.27 4.09 -10.74
C GLU A 45 18.02 3.79 -9.90
N ALA A 46 17.99 4.19 -8.62
CA ALA A 46 16.82 4.05 -7.76
C ALA A 46 15.63 4.90 -8.23
N VAL A 47 15.88 6.14 -8.68
CA VAL A 47 14.84 7.01 -9.27
C VAL A 47 14.28 6.40 -10.55
N LYS A 48 15.14 5.83 -11.41
CA LYS A 48 14.71 5.15 -12.63
C LYS A 48 13.86 3.90 -12.32
N ALA A 49 14.30 3.07 -11.38
CA ALA A 49 13.54 1.89 -10.96
C ALA A 49 12.19 2.27 -10.33
N LYS A 50 12.14 3.34 -9.53
CA LYS A 50 10.88 3.86 -8.98
C LYS A 50 9.94 4.37 -10.08
N ALA A 51 10.45 5.07 -11.08
CA ALA A 51 9.65 5.54 -12.21
C ALA A 51 9.08 4.40 -13.06
N GLU A 52 9.83 3.32 -13.26
CA GLU A 52 9.36 2.10 -13.94
C GLU A 52 8.30 1.35 -13.11
N ALA A 53 8.49 1.26 -11.79
CA ALA A 53 7.50 0.68 -10.88
C ALA A 53 6.19 1.47 -10.84
N VAL A 54 6.26 2.81 -10.81
CA VAL A 54 5.09 3.70 -10.84
C VAL A 54 4.30 3.52 -12.14
N LYS A 55 4.98 3.51 -13.30
CA LYS A 55 4.31 3.25 -14.58
C LYS A 55 3.60 1.90 -14.62
N THR A 56 4.24 0.86 -14.07
CA THR A 56 3.65 -0.49 -14.02
C THR A 56 2.42 -0.53 -13.10
N ALA A 57 2.47 0.18 -11.97
CA ALA A 57 1.34 0.29 -11.04
C ALA A 57 0.18 1.12 -11.62
N GLU A 58 0.47 2.19 -12.35
CA GLU A 58 -0.54 3.02 -13.05
C GLU A 58 -1.25 2.21 -14.13
N THR A 59 -0.49 1.43 -14.92
CA THR A 59 -1.07 0.51 -15.92
C THR A 59 -1.92 -0.59 -15.27
N ALA A 60 -1.53 -1.08 -14.09
CA ALA A 60 -2.29 -2.06 -13.34
C ALA A 60 -3.57 -1.46 -12.74
N ALA A 61 -3.53 -0.20 -12.27
CA ALA A 61 -4.69 0.53 -11.77
C ALA A 61 -5.68 0.83 -12.91
N ASP A 62 -5.21 1.24 -14.09
CA ASP A 62 -6.04 1.42 -15.29
C ASP A 62 -6.66 0.10 -15.73
N ALA A 63 -5.89 -0.99 -15.73
CA ALA A 63 -6.42 -2.33 -16.01
C ALA A 63 -7.47 -2.75 -14.97
N LEU A 64 -7.27 -2.43 -13.70
CA LEU A 64 -8.23 -2.72 -12.64
C LEU A 64 -9.51 -1.88 -12.77
N ALA A 65 -9.39 -0.61 -13.18
CA ALA A 65 -10.52 0.27 -13.43
C ALA A 65 -11.35 -0.21 -14.62
N VAL A 66 -10.69 -0.63 -15.71
CA VAL A 66 -11.36 -1.26 -16.86
C VAL A 66 -12.04 -2.57 -16.45
N VAL A 67 -11.38 -3.41 -15.64
CA VAL A 67 -11.98 -4.65 -15.12
C VAL A 67 -13.16 -4.34 -14.20
N ALA A 68 -13.08 -3.32 -13.35
CA ALA A 68 -14.17 -2.91 -12.47
C ALA A 68 -15.37 -2.37 -13.25
N GLU A 69 -15.14 -1.57 -14.29
CA GLU A 69 -16.19 -1.04 -15.18
C GLU A 69 -16.84 -2.16 -16.01
N GLU A 70 -16.05 -3.06 -16.59
CA GLU A 70 -16.55 -4.25 -17.30
C GLU A 70 -17.35 -5.16 -16.35
N THR A 71 -16.88 -5.35 -15.11
CA THR A 71 -17.56 -6.14 -14.07
C THR A 71 -18.87 -5.49 -13.63
N ALA A 72 -18.90 -4.16 -13.46
CA ALA A 72 -20.13 -3.43 -13.15
C ALA A 72 -21.15 -3.54 -14.30
N ARG A 73 -20.69 -3.43 -15.55
CA ARG A 73 -21.54 -3.61 -16.75
C ARG A 73 -22.07 -5.04 -16.88
N LEU A 74 -21.26 -6.03 -16.53
CA LEU A 74 -21.67 -7.44 -16.51
C LEU A 74 -22.65 -7.72 -15.38
N ALA A 75 -22.46 -7.10 -14.20
CA ALA A 75 -23.39 -7.18 -13.08
C ALA A 75 -24.74 -6.52 -13.41
N GLU A 76 -24.72 -5.37 -14.09
CA GLU A 76 -25.94 -4.70 -14.57
C GLU A 76 -26.66 -5.55 -15.62
N LYS A 77 -25.94 -6.10 -16.61
CA LYS A 77 -26.52 -7.04 -17.58
C LYS A 77 -27.07 -8.30 -16.92
N ALA A 78 -26.36 -8.84 -15.93
CA ALA A 78 -26.84 -9.98 -15.16
C ALA A 78 -28.11 -9.62 -14.39
N ALA A 79 -28.18 -8.44 -13.76
CA ALA A 79 -29.38 -7.94 -13.09
C ALA A 79 -30.55 -7.71 -14.07
N GLU A 80 -30.27 -7.27 -15.30
CA GLU A 80 -31.27 -7.08 -16.35
C GLU A 80 -31.79 -8.42 -16.92
N GLU A 81 -30.90 -9.39 -17.14
CA GLU A 81 -31.26 -10.77 -17.53
C GLU A 81 -32.06 -11.46 -16.42
N VAL A 82 -31.70 -11.24 -15.16
CA VAL A 82 -32.45 -11.68 -13.98
C VAL A 82 -33.85 -11.05 -13.91
N ALA A 83 -33.96 -9.76 -14.22
CA ALA A 83 -35.26 -9.09 -14.27
C ALA A 83 -36.15 -9.64 -15.40
N LYS A 84 -35.54 -10.11 -16.51
CA LYS A 84 -36.22 -10.73 -17.66
C LYS A 84 -36.53 -12.21 -17.45
N SER A 85 -35.79 -12.93 -16.60
CA SER A 85 -35.95 -14.39 -16.38
C SER A 85 -37.08 -14.79 -15.42
N LYS A 86 -37.97 -13.85 -15.07
CA LYS A 86 -39.18 -14.01 -14.22
C LYS A 86 -40.25 -15.00 -14.74
N SER A 87 -39.89 -16.03 -15.51
CA SER A 87 -40.84 -17.03 -16.02
C SER A 87 -40.50 -18.51 -15.80
N LYS A 88 -39.41 -18.90 -15.10
CA LYS A 88 -39.22 -20.31 -14.71
C LYS A 88 -38.54 -20.51 -13.34
N GLY A 89 -39.35 -20.58 -12.29
CA GLY A 89 -39.27 -21.61 -11.23
C GLY A 89 -38.06 -21.74 -10.30
N SER A 90 -37.00 -20.96 -10.44
CA SER A 90 -35.92 -20.82 -9.44
C SER A 90 -35.42 -19.39 -9.55
N THR A 91 -35.52 -18.63 -8.47
CA THR A 91 -35.01 -17.26 -8.50
C THR A 91 -33.50 -17.31 -8.28
N ILE A 92 -32.74 -16.48 -8.97
CA ILE A 92 -31.30 -16.31 -8.72
C ILE A 92 -30.96 -15.92 -7.27
N PHE A 93 -31.96 -15.57 -6.47
CA PHE A 93 -31.84 -15.31 -5.04
C PHE A 93 -31.86 -16.59 -4.20
N ASP A 94 -32.36 -17.72 -4.73
CA ASP A 94 -32.43 -19.00 -4.02
C ASP A 94 -31.03 -19.62 -3.85
N ASP A 95 -30.10 -19.30 -4.76
CA ASP A 95 -28.71 -19.77 -4.72
C ASP A 95 -27.72 -18.70 -4.22
N LEU A 96 -28.22 -17.52 -3.86
CA LEU A 96 -27.40 -16.41 -3.38
C LEU A 96 -27.26 -16.51 -1.86
N GLY A 97 -26.04 -16.79 -1.39
CA GLY A 97 -25.71 -16.79 0.03
C GLY A 97 -25.54 -15.37 0.55
N PHE A 98 -26.09 -15.06 1.72
CA PHE A 98 -25.88 -13.79 2.40
C PHE A 98 -25.24 -14.02 3.76
N GLY A 99 -24.32 -13.13 4.11
CA GLY A 99 -23.52 -13.28 5.31
C GLY A 99 -23.01 -11.99 5.89
N MET A 100 -22.30 -12.16 6.99
CA MET A 100 -21.50 -11.12 7.62
C MET A 100 -20.12 -11.68 7.87
N GLY A 101 -19.11 -10.82 7.71
CA GLY A 101 -17.73 -11.23 7.90
C GLY A 101 -16.85 -10.14 8.45
N ILE A 102 -15.66 -10.58 8.88
CA ILE A 102 -14.56 -9.71 9.26
C ILE A 102 -13.57 -9.75 8.11
N SER A 103 -13.16 -8.58 7.65
CA SER A 103 -12.14 -8.47 6.61
C SER A 103 -10.95 -7.64 7.06
N TYR A 104 -9.84 -7.84 6.37
CA TYR A 104 -8.67 -6.99 6.45
C TYR A 104 -8.34 -6.49 5.05
N THR A 105 -8.24 -5.17 4.91
CA THR A 105 -7.87 -4.51 3.66
C THR A 105 -6.44 -4.00 3.74
N MET A 106 -5.66 -4.28 2.70
CA MET A 106 -4.33 -3.71 2.47
C MET A 106 -4.43 -2.71 1.32
N ASN A 107 -4.03 -1.47 1.57
CA ASN A 107 -3.95 -0.44 0.54
C ASN A 107 -2.92 -0.86 -0.52
N ALA A 108 -3.31 -0.81 -1.78
CA ALA A 108 -2.45 -1.08 -2.94
C ALA A 108 -2.27 0.16 -3.83
N SER A 109 -2.89 1.29 -3.47
CA SER A 109 -2.74 2.56 -4.16
C SER A 109 -1.36 3.18 -3.93
N SER A 110 -0.93 4.06 -4.85
CA SER A 110 0.36 4.77 -4.75
C SER A 110 0.42 5.82 -3.64
N GLY A 111 -0.73 6.20 -3.08
CA GLY A 111 -0.85 7.13 -1.96
C GLY A 111 -1.13 6.41 -0.64
N ASP A 112 -0.39 6.78 0.40
CA ASP A 112 -0.62 6.31 1.76
C ASP A 112 -1.89 6.94 2.35
N ARG A 113 -2.67 6.15 3.08
CA ARG A 113 -3.82 6.68 3.82
C ARG A 113 -3.32 7.47 5.01
N VAL A 114 -3.40 8.79 4.94
CA VAL A 114 -2.89 9.67 5.99
C VAL A 114 -4.00 10.04 6.96
N LYS A 115 -3.84 9.65 8.22
CA LYS A 115 -4.74 10.06 9.31
C LYS A 115 -4.38 11.42 9.87
N SER A 116 -3.09 11.70 10.01
CA SER A 116 -2.59 13.01 10.42
C SER A 116 -1.15 13.22 9.98
N ALA A 117 -0.83 14.48 9.71
CA ALA A 117 0.50 14.97 9.41
C ALA A 117 0.71 16.35 10.06
N THR A 118 1.96 16.66 10.38
CA THR A 118 2.41 17.92 10.98
C THR A 118 3.51 18.56 10.15
N VAL A 119 3.68 19.88 10.31
CA VAL A 119 4.79 20.61 9.70
C VAL A 119 5.85 20.86 10.77
N VAL A 120 7.06 20.36 10.54
CA VAL A 120 8.21 20.58 11.42
C VAL A 120 9.30 21.23 10.60
N ASP A 121 9.68 22.46 10.96
CA ASP A 121 10.68 23.27 10.24
C ASP A 121 10.37 23.43 8.74
N GLY A 122 9.09 23.60 8.40
CA GLY A 122 8.62 23.71 7.02
C GLY A 122 8.54 22.39 6.25
N ILE A 123 8.91 21.26 6.88
CA ILE A 123 8.88 19.92 6.29
C ILE A 123 7.62 19.18 6.75
N VAL A 124 6.92 18.56 5.81
CA VAL A 124 5.73 17.76 6.10
C VAL A 124 6.13 16.40 6.67
N ARG A 125 5.61 16.07 7.84
CA ARG A 125 5.82 14.79 8.54
C ARG A 125 4.49 14.11 8.73
N VAL A 126 4.34 12.91 8.19
CA VAL A 126 3.16 12.10 8.45
C VAL A 126 3.31 11.48 9.84
N ASP A 127 2.36 11.75 10.74
CA ASP A 127 2.41 11.21 12.11
C ASP A 127 1.73 9.84 12.18
N LYS A 128 0.66 9.65 11.39
CA LYS A 128 -0.15 8.44 11.40
C LYS A 128 -0.62 8.06 10.00
N GLU A 129 -0.30 6.84 9.62
CA GLU A 129 -0.77 6.18 8.41
C GLU A 129 -1.70 5.03 8.74
N SER A 130 -2.62 4.70 7.83
CA SER A 130 -3.58 3.62 8.01
C SER A 130 -3.72 2.80 6.73
N ASN A 131 -2.63 2.15 6.31
CA ASN A 131 -2.60 1.32 5.09
C ASN A 131 -3.20 -0.09 5.27
N GLY A 132 -3.47 -0.48 6.52
CA GLY A 132 -4.21 -1.68 6.87
C GLY A 132 -5.50 -1.31 7.59
N THR A 133 -6.63 -1.91 7.21
CA THR A 133 -7.93 -1.61 7.85
C THR A 133 -8.71 -2.89 8.12
N PRO A 134 -8.92 -3.27 9.40
CA PRO A 134 -9.90 -4.29 9.75
C PRO A 134 -11.32 -3.73 9.61
N ARG A 135 -12.25 -4.53 9.11
CA ARG A 135 -13.62 -4.10 8.78
C ARG A 135 -14.63 -5.19 9.13
N ILE A 136 -15.85 -4.78 9.47
CA ILE A 136 -17.03 -5.66 9.45
C ILE A 136 -17.75 -5.37 8.15
N VAL A 137 -18.08 -6.41 7.39
CA VAL A 137 -18.71 -6.29 6.08
C VAL A 137 -19.94 -7.18 5.99
N LEU A 138 -20.93 -6.71 5.25
CA LEU A 138 -22.00 -7.54 4.73
C LEU A 138 -21.52 -8.17 3.43
N GLU A 139 -21.84 -9.43 3.21
CA GLU A 139 -21.34 -10.19 2.08
C GLU A 139 -22.48 -10.94 1.39
N ALA A 140 -22.42 -11.00 0.06
CA ALA A 140 -23.24 -11.84 -0.77
C ALA A 140 -22.34 -12.65 -1.72
N HIS A 141 -22.62 -13.93 -1.88
CA HIS A 141 -21.85 -14.80 -2.78
C HIS A 141 -22.75 -15.77 -3.53
N TYR A 142 -22.21 -16.29 -4.63
CA TYR A 142 -22.84 -17.36 -5.38
C TYR A 142 -21.84 -18.50 -5.57
N ILE A 143 -22.11 -19.66 -5.00
CA ILE A 143 -21.29 -20.87 -5.19
C ILE A 143 -22.07 -21.84 -6.09
N PRO A 144 -21.75 -21.93 -7.39
CA PRO A 144 -22.53 -22.72 -8.35
C PRO A 144 -22.50 -24.22 -8.04
N ASP A 145 -21.35 -24.72 -7.59
CA ASP A 145 -21.14 -26.14 -7.35
C ASP A 145 -20.42 -26.38 -6.03
N TYR A 146 -21.02 -27.22 -5.19
CA TYR A 146 -20.36 -27.82 -4.04
C TYR A 146 -19.96 -29.26 -4.37
N ASN A 147 -18.71 -29.61 -4.06
CA ASN A 147 -18.27 -30.99 -4.16
C ASN A 147 -18.87 -31.86 -3.05
N GLN A 148 -18.62 -33.18 -3.12
CA GLN A 148 -19.12 -34.17 -2.17
C GLN A 148 -18.68 -33.92 -0.71
N ASN A 149 -17.63 -33.11 -0.49
CA ASN A 149 -17.13 -32.73 0.82
C ASN A 149 -17.72 -31.39 1.31
N GLY A 150 -18.77 -30.89 0.65
CA GLY A 150 -19.42 -29.63 0.99
C GLY A 150 -18.54 -28.41 0.72
N ARG A 151 -17.61 -28.47 -0.23
CA ARG A 151 -16.73 -27.33 -0.56
C ARG A 151 -16.99 -26.80 -1.95
N GLY A 152 -16.96 -25.49 -2.11
CA GLY A 152 -17.16 -24.84 -3.40
C GLY A 152 -16.40 -23.53 -3.51
N PHE A 153 -16.37 -23.00 -4.73
CA PHE A 153 -15.74 -21.72 -5.03
C PHE A 153 -16.64 -20.90 -5.95
N GLY A 154 -16.70 -19.60 -5.73
CA GLY A 154 -17.50 -18.71 -6.54
C GLY A 154 -17.25 -17.23 -6.25
N PRO A 155 -17.88 -16.34 -7.02
CA PRO A 155 -17.75 -14.91 -6.81
C PRO A 155 -18.43 -14.45 -5.51
N PHE A 156 -17.89 -13.39 -4.91
CA PHE A 156 -18.56 -12.64 -3.84
C PHE A 156 -18.50 -11.13 -4.08
N VAL A 157 -19.44 -10.43 -3.47
CA VAL A 157 -19.45 -8.99 -3.27
C VAL A 157 -19.57 -8.72 -1.78
N ALA A 158 -18.81 -7.75 -1.27
CA ALA A 158 -18.93 -7.30 0.10
C ALA A 158 -19.07 -5.78 0.20
N LEU A 159 -19.86 -5.33 1.16
CA LEU A 159 -20.17 -3.93 1.41
C LEU A 159 -19.92 -3.60 2.88
N GLN A 160 -19.24 -2.48 3.11
CA GLN A 160 -19.14 -1.90 4.44
C GLN A 160 -20.04 -0.65 4.53
N PRO A 161 -21.05 -0.65 5.41
CA PRO A 161 -21.80 0.57 5.75
C PRO A 161 -20.88 1.59 6.44
N GLY A 162 -21.08 2.89 6.18
CA GLY A 162 -20.40 3.96 6.91
C GLY A 162 -21.31 4.69 7.90
N ASP A 163 -20.68 5.38 8.86
CA ASP A 163 -21.38 6.20 9.85
C ASP A 163 -21.86 7.53 9.22
N GLU A 164 -20.98 8.20 8.47
CA GLU A 164 -21.25 9.48 7.80
C GLU A 164 -21.50 9.33 6.29
N ASN A 165 -21.04 8.23 5.70
CA ASN A 165 -21.18 7.89 4.29
C ASN A 165 -22.07 6.64 4.13
N ILE A 166 -22.99 6.64 3.16
CA ILE A 166 -23.90 5.49 2.93
C ILE A 166 -23.10 4.20 2.69
N ILE A 167 -21.97 4.28 1.98
CA ILE A 167 -21.05 3.15 1.71
C ILE A 167 -19.61 3.60 2.02
N SER A 168 -18.94 2.87 2.91
CA SER A 168 -17.53 3.10 3.24
C SER A 168 -16.57 2.30 2.36
N ALA A 169 -16.98 1.12 1.90
CA ALA A 169 -16.16 0.24 1.07
C ALA A 169 -17.03 -0.70 0.23
N VAL A 170 -16.58 -1.00 -0.98
CA VAL A 170 -17.13 -2.08 -1.83
C VAL A 170 -16.00 -3.01 -2.21
N ALA A 171 -16.22 -4.31 -2.08
CA ALA A 171 -15.27 -5.33 -2.50
C ALA A 171 -15.92 -6.36 -3.40
N LEU A 172 -15.12 -6.91 -4.31
CA LEU A 172 -15.49 -7.98 -5.22
C LEU A 172 -14.33 -8.96 -5.33
N GLY A 173 -14.63 -10.26 -5.40
CA GLY A 173 -13.56 -11.26 -5.43
C GLY A 173 -14.04 -12.68 -5.57
N GLY A 174 -13.11 -13.60 -5.34
CA GLY A 174 -13.36 -15.03 -5.27
C GLY A 174 -13.47 -15.49 -3.82
N MET A 175 -14.39 -16.40 -3.57
CA MET A 175 -14.66 -16.95 -2.25
C MET A 175 -14.65 -18.46 -2.30
N TYR A 176 -13.99 -19.07 -1.32
CA TYR A 176 -14.03 -20.49 -1.05
C TYR A 176 -14.94 -20.75 0.15
N ALA A 177 -15.90 -21.65 -0.03
CA ALA A 177 -16.94 -21.94 0.94
C ALA A 177 -16.85 -23.38 1.44
N TRP A 178 -17.12 -23.57 2.72
CA TRP A 178 -17.31 -24.86 3.38
C TRP A 178 -18.70 -24.91 4.01
N LYS A 179 -19.60 -25.74 3.46
CA LYS A 179 -20.89 -26.04 4.09
C LYS A 179 -20.66 -26.69 5.46
N ARG A 180 -21.40 -26.21 6.46
CA ARG A 180 -21.37 -26.72 7.83
C ARG A 180 -22.54 -27.66 8.11
N ASP A 181 -23.67 -27.45 7.46
CA ASP A 181 -24.88 -28.25 7.59
C ASP A 181 -25.72 -28.21 6.29
N ASP A 182 -26.78 -29.01 6.28
CA ASP A 182 -27.77 -29.07 5.20
C ASP A 182 -28.73 -27.87 5.22
N GLU A 183 -28.66 -27.03 6.25
CA GLU A 183 -29.52 -25.85 6.46
C GLU A 183 -28.98 -24.60 5.72
N GLY A 184 -27.84 -24.72 5.04
CA GLY A 184 -27.27 -23.65 4.23
C GLY A 184 -26.20 -22.83 4.93
N ASN A 185 -25.85 -23.16 6.18
CA ASN A 185 -24.77 -22.47 6.87
C ASN A 185 -23.41 -22.84 6.26
N SER A 186 -22.58 -21.83 6.02
CA SER A 186 -21.23 -22.04 5.51
C SER A 186 -20.22 -21.15 6.20
N PHE A 187 -18.99 -21.64 6.31
CA PHE A 187 -17.83 -20.83 6.63
C PHE A 187 -17.10 -20.51 5.34
N ASN A 188 -16.71 -19.25 5.15
CA ASN A 188 -16.14 -18.80 3.89
C ASN A 188 -14.87 -17.99 4.08
N ILE A 189 -13.97 -18.13 3.11
CA ILE A 189 -12.76 -17.32 2.98
C ILE A 189 -12.77 -16.68 1.60
N GLY A 190 -12.78 -15.35 1.57
CA GLY A 190 -12.75 -14.54 0.36
C GLY A 190 -11.43 -13.82 0.17
N VAL A 191 -11.00 -13.67 -1.07
CA VAL A 191 -9.95 -12.72 -1.48
C VAL A 191 -10.50 -11.87 -2.62
N GLY A 192 -10.40 -10.56 -2.48
CA GLY A 192 -10.98 -9.63 -3.43
C GLY A 192 -10.21 -8.34 -3.57
N ILE A 193 -10.61 -7.54 -4.55
CA ILE A 193 -10.22 -6.14 -4.65
C ILE A 193 -11.26 -5.29 -3.92
N VAL A 194 -10.84 -4.20 -3.31
CA VAL A 194 -11.72 -3.28 -2.59
C VAL A 194 -11.48 -1.85 -3.05
N ALA A 195 -12.56 -1.08 -3.17
CA ALA A 195 -12.56 0.34 -3.43
C ALA A 195 -13.11 1.08 -2.21
N ASP A 196 -12.31 2.01 -1.69
CA ASP A 196 -12.62 2.88 -0.55
C ASP A 196 -12.71 4.33 -1.04
N PRO A 197 -13.90 4.86 -1.35
CA PRO A 197 -14.08 6.15 -2.02
C PRO A 197 -13.68 7.37 -1.17
N ASN A 198 -13.68 7.24 0.16
CA ASN A 198 -13.49 8.36 1.08
C ASN A 198 -12.17 8.21 1.85
N THR A 199 -11.07 7.98 1.12
CA THR A 199 -9.75 7.81 1.72
C THR A 199 -9.04 9.15 1.82
N GLN A 200 -8.73 9.58 3.03
CA GLN A 200 -7.93 10.79 3.27
C GLN A 200 -6.46 10.57 2.90
N VAL A 201 -5.93 11.46 2.07
CA VAL A 201 -4.52 11.53 1.65
C VAL A 201 -4.01 12.97 1.73
N LEU A 202 -2.69 13.15 1.53
CA LEU A 202 -2.10 14.49 1.41
C LEU A 202 -2.63 15.20 0.16
N GLY A 203 -2.85 16.51 0.28
CA GLY A 203 -3.29 17.36 -0.82
C GLY A 203 -2.29 17.39 -1.97
N ASP A 204 -2.77 17.80 -3.15
CA ASP A 204 -1.95 17.83 -4.36
C ASP A 204 -0.69 18.69 -4.19
N GLY A 205 0.45 18.13 -4.61
CA GLY A 205 1.76 18.76 -4.49
C GLY A 205 2.41 18.63 -3.11
N ILE A 206 1.72 18.08 -2.11
CA ILE A 206 2.28 17.83 -0.78
C ILE A 206 2.84 16.41 -0.74
N ILE A 207 4.15 16.30 -0.52
CA ILE A 207 4.86 15.02 -0.44
C ILE A 207 5.40 14.85 0.98
N ALA A 208 5.20 13.65 1.55
CA ALA A 208 5.73 13.32 2.87
C ALA A 208 7.27 13.45 2.90
N ASN A 209 7.78 14.05 3.96
CA ASN A 209 9.20 14.35 4.19
C ASN A 209 9.81 15.36 3.20
N GLU A 210 8.98 16.15 2.52
CA GLU A 210 9.41 17.28 1.70
C GLU A 210 8.93 18.61 2.28
N PRO A 211 9.57 19.74 1.93
CA PRO A 211 9.06 21.06 2.28
C PRO A 211 7.65 21.26 1.72
N LEU A 212 6.82 22.02 2.42
CA LEU A 212 5.53 22.43 1.86
C LEU A 212 5.75 23.16 0.53
N PRO A 213 4.94 22.87 -0.50
CA PRO A 213 5.04 23.55 -1.77
C PRO A 213 4.70 25.04 -1.62
N GLY A 214 5.54 25.89 -2.22
CA GLY A 214 5.34 27.35 -2.20
C GLY A 214 5.57 27.96 -0.82
N ASN A 215 4.68 28.86 -0.41
CA ASN A 215 4.69 29.54 0.90
C ASN A 215 3.52 29.08 1.78
N GLU A 216 3.01 27.86 1.56
CA GLU A 216 1.96 27.29 2.40
C GLU A 216 2.50 27.05 3.83
N ILE A 217 1.67 27.32 4.83
CA ILE A 217 1.98 27.12 6.25
C ILE A 217 1.13 26.03 6.91
N GLU A 218 0.14 25.51 6.19
CA GLU A 218 -0.81 24.50 6.66
C GLU A 218 -0.82 23.31 5.70
N ILE A 219 -1.03 22.11 6.25
CA ILE A 219 -1.18 20.89 5.45
C ILE A 219 -2.63 20.80 4.99
N ARG A 220 -2.80 20.70 3.68
CA ARG A 220 -4.09 20.39 3.06
C ARG A 220 -4.23 18.88 2.91
N TYR A 221 -5.42 18.37 3.20
CA TYR A 221 -5.80 16.99 2.91
C TYR A 221 -6.81 16.98 1.77
N LYS A 222 -6.90 15.85 1.08
CA LYS A 222 -7.97 15.57 0.14
C LYS A 222 -8.51 14.16 0.37
N GLU A 223 -9.72 13.93 -0.09
CA GLU A 223 -10.31 12.59 -0.15
C GLU A 223 -10.21 12.07 -1.58
N GLU A 224 -9.78 10.83 -1.73
CA GLU A 224 -9.76 10.14 -3.01
C GLU A 224 -10.15 8.67 -2.86
N THR A 225 -10.56 8.07 -3.98
CA THR A 225 -10.80 6.63 -4.02
C THR A 225 -9.47 5.88 -3.95
N SER A 226 -9.34 5.04 -2.94
CA SER A 226 -8.18 4.17 -2.77
C SER A 226 -8.57 2.73 -3.02
N TYR A 227 -7.74 2.02 -3.79
CA TYR A 227 -7.91 0.61 -4.08
C TYR A 227 -7.01 -0.24 -3.20
N GLY A 228 -7.48 -1.45 -2.87
CA GLY A 228 -6.74 -2.38 -2.04
C GLY A 228 -7.07 -3.83 -2.32
N VAL A 229 -6.36 -4.70 -1.62
CA VAL A 229 -6.65 -6.14 -1.55
C VAL A 229 -7.36 -6.43 -0.24
N MET A 230 -8.44 -7.19 -0.31
CA MET A 230 -9.22 -7.65 0.83
C MET A 230 -9.02 -9.15 1.04
N ILE A 231 -8.83 -9.53 2.31
CA ILE A 231 -9.06 -10.90 2.79
C ILE A 231 -10.30 -10.87 3.67
N LEU A 232 -11.24 -11.77 3.44
CA LEU A 232 -12.52 -11.85 4.13
C LEU A 232 -12.69 -13.24 4.78
N PHE A 233 -13.14 -13.25 6.02
CA PHE A 233 -13.66 -14.43 6.70
C PHE A 233 -15.13 -14.18 7.04
N SER A 234 -16.05 -14.98 6.50
CA SER A 234 -17.48 -14.80 6.73
C SER A 234 -18.20 -16.10 7.12
N THR A 235 -19.40 -15.92 7.64
CA THR A 235 -20.39 -16.99 7.81
C THR A 235 -21.66 -16.58 7.10
N THR A 236 -22.31 -17.52 6.43
CA THR A 236 -23.65 -17.34 5.88
C THR A 236 -24.68 -18.17 6.62
N TRP A 237 -25.93 -17.78 6.46
CA TRP A 237 -27.14 -18.39 7.00
C TRP A 237 -28.27 -18.29 5.96
#